data_AF-A0A3M6ZSL1-F1
#
_entry.id   AF-A0A3M6ZSL1-F1
#
_cell.length_a   1.000
_cell.length_b   1.000
_cell.length_c   1.000
_cell.angle_alpha   90.00
_cell.angle_beta   90.00
_cell.angle_gamma   90.00
#
_symmetry.space_group_name_H-M   'P 1'
#
loop_
_entity.id
_entity.type
_entity.pdbx_description
1 polymer ?
#
loop_
_entity_poly.entity_id
_entity_poly.type
_entity_poly.pdbx_seq_one_letter_code
_entity_poly.pdbx_strand_id
1 'polypeptide(L)'
;MSTASITLPVLSIPLYYILAIYPHGHASVIASKGNPKQLDNRNPKSSTMVDSLRKRLSARELAAYERAESCHRNHLENMPLFVAAVLVGLLAEQRAGEGAIGLSAFCTGWMVIRILYTTNYIVTETQQWSYVRSLLYFAGTGWAFLAFYRAATDRESGFAPQGASYEAPLPPSIDMSKPKAIVNSSCVSKKTGNGKQADEPKL
;
A
#
# COMPACT_ATOMS: atom_id res chain seq x y z
N MET A 1 11.84 12.80 -25.87
CA MET A 1 10.72 11.90 -25.52
C MET A 1 11.15 11.14 -24.28
N SER A 2 10.51 11.36 -23.12
CA SER A 2 10.80 10.56 -21.93
C SER A 2 10.28 9.15 -22.16
N THR A 3 11.18 8.18 -22.26
CA THR A 3 10.82 6.76 -22.25
C THR A 3 10.22 6.45 -20.88
N ALA A 4 8.93 6.15 -20.80
CA ALA A 4 8.34 5.64 -19.59
C ALA A 4 8.97 4.28 -19.29
N SER A 5 9.88 4.24 -18.32
CA SER A 5 10.46 2.99 -17.82
C SER A 5 9.41 2.29 -16.94
N ILE A 6 8.89 1.17 -17.42
CA ILE A 6 7.96 0.33 -16.64
C ILE A 6 8.75 -0.26 -15.48
N THR A 7 8.39 0.10 -14.25
CA THR A 7 9.02 -0.45 -13.05
C THR A 7 8.28 -1.71 -12.61
N LEU A 8 9.02 -2.79 -12.38
CA LEU A 8 8.47 -4.09 -11.97
C LEU A 8 7.58 -4.00 -10.71
N PRO A 9 7.96 -3.24 -9.65
CA PRO A 9 7.11 -3.13 -8.46
C PRO A 9 5.74 -2.49 -8.77
N VAL A 10 5.69 -1.45 -9.60
CA VAL A 10 4.41 -0.80 -9.95
C VAL A 10 3.56 -1.73 -10.84
N LEU A 11 4.18 -2.45 -11.77
CA LEU A 11 3.49 -3.43 -12.63
C LEU A 11 2.95 -4.63 -11.83
N SER A 12 3.57 -4.97 -10.70
CA SER A 12 3.15 -6.09 -9.88
C SER A 12 1.77 -5.88 -9.24
N ILE A 13 1.33 -4.64 -9.02
CA ILE A 13 0.02 -4.30 -8.44
C ILE A 13 -1.15 -4.73 -9.34
N PRO A 14 -1.26 -4.25 -10.61
CA PRO A 14 -2.32 -4.70 -11.51
C PRO A 14 -2.20 -6.20 -11.82
N LEU A 15 -0.98 -6.75 -11.90
CA LEU A 15 -0.77 -8.18 -12.07
C LEU A 15 -1.37 -8.99 -10.90
N TYR A 16 -1.15 -8.54 -9.66
CA TYR A 16 -1.72 -9.18 -8.48
C TYR A 16 -3.25 -9.08 -8.45
N TYR A 17 -3.82 -7.98 -8.92
CA TYR A 17 -5.27 -7.83 -9.03
C TYR A 17 -5.88 -8.83 -10.02
N ILE A 18 -5.24 -9.04 -11.18
CA ILE A 18 -5.66 -10.05 -12.15
C ILE A 18 -5.58 -11.45 -11.53
N LEU A 19 -4.48 -11.76 -10.82
CA LEU A 19 -4.34 -13.02 -10.09
C LEU A 19 -5.44 -13.18 -9.03
N ALA A 20 -5.81 -12.11 -8.33
CA ALA A 20 -6.88 -12.13 -7.33
C ALA A 20 -8.26 -12.43 -7.95
N ILE A 21 -8.53 -11.97 -9.18
CA ILE A 21 -9.78 -12.23 -9.90
C ILE A 21 -9.83 -13.66 -10.46
N TYR A 22 -8.70 -14.25 -10.83
CA TYR A 22 -8.65 -15.55 -11.49
C TYR A 22 -9.46 -16.67 -10.76
N PRO A 23 -9.35 -16.86 -9.44
CA PRO A 23 -10.17 -17.85 -8.72
C PRO A 23 -11.67 -17.60 -8.82
N HIS A 24 -12.12 -16.35 -8.84
CA HIS A 24 -13.54 -16.01 -9.03
C HIS A 24 -14.03 -16.38 -10.45
N GLY A 25 -13.18 -16.19 -11.45
CA GLY A 25 -13.43 -16.67 -12.82
C GLY A 25 -13.58 -18.20 -12.86
N HIS A 26 -12.68 -18.92 -12.19
CA HIS A 26 -12.75 -20.37 -12.07
C HIS A 26 -14.03 -20.85 -11.35
N ALA A 27 -14.41 -20.18 -10.25
CA ALA A 27 -15.66 -20.43 -9.54
C ALA A 27 -16.88 -20.23 -10.47
N SER A 28 -16.88 -19.16 -11.26
CA SER A 28 -17.94 -18.86 -12.22
C SER A 28 -18.06 -19.93 -13.31
N VAL A 29 -16.95 -20.51 -13.78
CA VAL A 29 -16.95 -21.63 -14.74
C VAL A 29 -17.59 -22.88 -14.14
N ILE A 30 -17.24 -23.23 -12.88
CA ILE A 30 -17.85 -24.35 -12.16
C ILE A 30 -19.35 -24.10 -11.97
N ALA A 31 -19.72 -22.93 -11.46
CA ALA A 31 -21.11 -22.57 -11.16
C ALA A 31 -21.97 -22.54 -12.44
N SER A 32 -21.42 -22.10 -13.56
CA SER A 32 -22.14 -22.01 -14.84
C SER A 32 -22.15 -23.32 -15.63
N LYS A 33 -21.31 -24.31 -15.28
CA LYS A 33 -21.01 -25.48 -16.13
C LYS A 33 -20.70 -25.09 -17.59
N GLY A 34 -20.03 -23.94 -17.76
CA GLY A 34 -19.72 -23.37 -19.07
C GLY A 34 -20.84 -22.56 -19.74
N ASN A 35 -21.99 -22.37 -19.09
CA ASN A 35 -23.09 -21.55 -19.61
C ASN A 35 -23.35 -20.32 -18.72
N PRO A 36 -22.74 -19.15 -19.01
CA PRO A 36 -22.78 -17.97 -18.15
C PRO A 36 -24.19 -17.38 -17.97
N LYS A 37 -25.16 -17.73 -18.85
CA LYS A 37 -26.55 -17.27 -18.73
C LYS A 37 -27.31 -17.91 -17.56
N GLN A 38 -26.76 -18.98 -16.97
CA GLN A 38 -27.35 -19.64 -15.79
C GLN A 38 -27.02 -18.92 -14.48
N LEU A 39 -26.11 -17.95 -14.50
CA LEU A 39 -25.75 -17.17 -13.32
C LEU A 39 -26.62 -15.91 -13.26
N ASP A 40 -27.48 -15.82 -12.24
CA ASP A 40 -28.20 -14.59 -11.96
C ASP A 40 -27.27 -13.60 -11.23
N ASN A 41 -26.71 -12.67 -11.99
CA ASN A 41 -25.81 -11.64 -11.49
C ASN A 41 -26.53 -10.47 -10.80
N ARG A 42 -27.87 -10.49 -10.70
CA ARG A 42 -28.62 -9.45 -9.97
C ARG A 42 -28.40 -9.56 -8.47
N ASN A 43 -28.14 -10.76 -7.97
CA ASN A 43 -27.77 -10.98 -6.57
C ASN A 43 -26.77 -12.15 -6.43
N PRO A 44 -25.50 -11.93 -6.81
CA PRO A 44 -24.52 -13.00 -6.98
C PRO A 44 -24.06 -13.67 -5.66
N LYS A 45 -24.49 -13.14 -4.51
CA LYS A 45 -24.14 -13.64 -3.17
C LYS A 45 -25.36 -13.97 -2.32
N SER A 46 -26.54 -14.12 -2.93
CA SER A 46 -27.72 -14.51 -2.18
C SER A 46 -27.62 -15.94 -1.66
N SER A 47 -28.25 -16.20 -0.52
CA SER A 47 -28.48 -17.57 -0.03
C SER A 47 -29.21 -18.43 -1.07
N THR A 48 -30.16 -17.83 -1.79
CA THR A 48 -30.89 -18.48 -2.90
C THR A 48 -29.99 -18.92 -4.05
N MET A 49 -28.94 -18.17 -4.38
CA MET A 49 -27.98 -18.54 -5.41
C MET A 49 -27.15 -19.75 -4.95
N VAL A 50 -26.64 -19.72 -3.72
CA VAL A 50 -25.90 -20.86 -3.13
C VAL A 50 -26.76 -22.12 -3.06
N ASP A 51 -28.02 -21.99 -2.66
CA ASP A 51 -28.96 -23.13 -2.61
C ASP A 51 -29.28 -23.67 -4.01
N SER A 52 -29.35 -22.80 -5.02
CA SER A 52 -29.49 -23.24 -6.42
C SER A 52 -28.26 -24.01 -6.92
N LEU A 53 -27.06 -23.60 -6.50
CA LEU A 53 -25.81 -24.31 -6.83
C LEU A 53 -25.76 -25.67 -6.14
N ARG A 54 -26.12 -25.76 -4.86
CA ARG A 54 -26.21 -27.02 -4.10
C ARG A 54 -27.13 -28.05 -4.75
N LYS A 55 -28.21 -27.61 -5.39
CA LYS A 55 -29.16 -28.49 -6.10
C LYS A 55 -28.63 -28.99 -7.44
N ARG A 56 -27.72 -28.25 -8.10
CA ARG A 56 -27.28 -28.50 -9.49
C ARG A 56 -25.84 -29.04 -9.60
N LEU A 57 -25.00 -28.77 -8.60
CA LEU A 57 -23.61 -29.21 -8.53
C LEU A 57 -23.50 -30.46 -7.66
N SER A 58 -22.59 -31.36 -8.03
CA SER A 58 -22.15 -32.42 -7.15
C SER A 58 -21.42 -31.85 -5.92
N ALA A 59 -21.33 -32.64 -4.85
CA ALA A 59 -20.61 -32.22 -3.63
C ALA A 59 -19.15 -31.80 -3.92
N ARG A 60 -18.49 -32.49 -4.85
CA ARG A 60 -17.12 -32.17 -5.27
C ARG A 60 -17.03 -30.85 -6.03
N GLU A 61 -17.94 -30.60 -6.98
CA GLU A 61 -18.01 -29.34 -7.71
C GLU A 61 -18.34 -28.17 -6.79
N LEU A 62 -19.27 -28.35 -5.87
CA LEU A 62 -19.63 -27.34 -4.88
C LEU A 62 -18.44 -27.01 -3.97
N ALA A 63 -17.74 -28.01 -3.47
CA ALA A 63 -16.53 -27.81 -2.67
C ALA A 63 -15.43 -27.08 -3.46
N ALA A 64 -15.25 -27.40 -4.74
CA ALA A 64 -14.31 -26.70 -5.62
C ALA A 64 -14.71 -25.22 -5.85
N TYR A 65 -16.01 -24.94 -6.02
CA TYR A 65 -16.55 -23.58 -6.09
C TYR A 65 -16.25 -22.79 -4.81
N GLU A 66 -16.56 -23.36 -3.64
CA GLU A 66 -16.35 -22.72 -2.34
C GLU A 66 -14.86 -22.46 -2.06
N ARG A 67 -13.98 -23.40 -2.43
CA ARG A 67 -12.52 -23.23 -2.37
C ARG A 67 -12.06 -22.06 -3.24
N ALA A 68 -12.54 -21.97 -4.48
CA ALA A 68 -12.16 -20.92 -5.41
C ALA A 68 -12.65 -19.52 -4.95
N GLU A 69 -13.90 -19.40 -4.47
CA GLU A 69 -14.42 -18.15 -3.87
C GLU A 69 -13.64 -17.74 -2.61
N SER A 70 -13.31 -18.71 -1.76
CA SER A 70 -12.49 -18.46 -0.57
C SER A 70 -11.08 -17.98 -0.93
N CYS A 71 -10.49 -18.53 -2.00
CA CYS A 71 -9.19 -18.12 -2.52
C CYS A 71 -9.23 -16.68 -3.05
N HIS A 72 -10.26 -16.31 -3.82
CA HIS A 72 -10.48 -14.95 -4.32
C HIS A 72 -10.55 -13.94 -3.17
N ARG A 73 -11.41 -14.21 -2.17
CA ARG A 73 -11.57 -13.35 -1.00
C ARG A 73 -10.25 -13.17 -0.24
N ASN A 74 -9.49 -14.24 -0.04
CA ASN A 74 -8.20 -14.16 0.62
C ASN A 74 -7.20 -13.29 -0.16
N HIS A 75 -7.15 -13.40 -1.49
CA HIS A 75 -6.29 -12.52 -2.29
C HIS A 75 -6.65 -11.05 -2.14
N LEU A 76 -7.95 -10.72 -2.15
CA LEU A 76 -8.44 -9.36 -1.96
C LEU A 76 -8.14 -8.82 -0.54
N GLU A 77 -8.28 -9.65 0.50
CA GLU A 77 -7.92 -9.27 1.88
C GLU A 77 -6.42 -8.99 2.03
N ASN A 78 -5.58 -9.66 1.26
CA ASN A 78 -4.12 -9.47 1.30
C ASN A 78 -3.62 -8.37 0.35
N MET A 79 -4.47 -7.89 -0.56
CA MET A 79 -4.10 -6.86 -1.52
C MET A 79 -3.65 -5.55 -0.86
N PRO A 80 -4.35 -5.01 0.16
CA PRO A 80 -3.91 -3.78 0.82
C PRO A 80 -2.53 -3.93 1.46
N LEU A 81 -2.26 -5.09 2.07
CA LEU A 81 -0.96 -5.37 2.68
C LEU A 81 0.17 -5.38 1.63
N PHE A 82 -0.07 -6.04 0.50
CA PHE A 82 0.87 -6.08 -0.61
C PHE A 82 1.13 -4.69 -1.19
N VAL A 83 0.06 -3.96 -1.53
CA VAL A 83 0.15 -2.62 -2.11
C VAL A 83 0.89 -1.68 -1.17
N ALA A 84 0.56 -1.69 0.12
CA ALA A 84 1.24 -0.88 1.12
C ALA A 84 2.74 -1.22 1.20
N ALA A 85 3.11 -2.50 1.21
CA ALA A 85 4.51 -2.93 1.22
C ALA A 85 5.26 -2.48 -0.05
N VAL A 86 4.62 -2.56 -1.23
CA VAL A 86 5.20 -2.08 -2.49
C VAL A 86 5.42 -0.56 -2.46
N LEU A 87 4.42 0.21 -2.03
CA LEU A 87 4.51 1.68 -2.01
C LEU A 87 5.53 2.18 -0.98
N VAL A 88 5.52 1.62 0.23
CA VAL A 88 6.52 1.95 1.26
C VAL A 88 7.92 1.53 0.80
N GLY A 89 8.03 0.37 0.15
CA GLY A 89 9.30 -0.09 -0.37
C GLY A 89 9.84 0.80 -1.50
N LEU A 90 8.97 1.26 -2.41
CA LEU A 90 9.36 2.24 -3.45
C LEU A 90 9.91 3.51 -2.83
N LEU A 91 9.24 4.03 -1.79
CA LEU A 91 9.69 5.23 -1.09
C LEU A 91 11.03 5.05 -0.38
N ALA A 92 11.29 3.86 0.19
CA ALA A 92 12.57 3.54 0.81
C ALA A 92 13.69 3.40 -0.23
N GLU A 93 13.48 2.66 -1.32
CA GLU A 93 14.50 2.52 -2.39
C GLU A 93 14.80 3.86 -3.10
N GLN A 94 13.83 4.78 -3.16
CA GLN A 94 14.09 6.15 -3.62
C GLN A 94 15.10 6.90 -2.74
N ARG A 95 15.21 6.55 -1.44
CA ARG A 95 16.10 7.19 -0.47
C ARG A 95 17.46 6.51 -0.39
N ALA A 96 17.48 5.18 -0.31
CA ALA A 96 18.71 4.40 -0.11
C ALA A 96 19.34 3.86 -1.40
N GLY A 97 18.65 3.97 -2.53
CA GLY A 97 19.10 3.43 -3.81
C GLY A 97 18.33 2.18 -4.22
N GLU A 98 18.29 1.95 -5.53
CA GLU A 98 17.60 0.81 -6.12
C GLU A 98 18.11 -0.52 -5.56
N GLY A 99 17.19 -1.38 -5.13
CA GLY A 99 17.51 -2.69 -4.56
C GLY A 99 17.95 -2.70 -3.10
N ALA A 100 18.07 -1.55 -2.42
CA ALA A 100 18.55 -1.46 -1.04
C ALA A 100 17.75 -2.34 -0.06
N ILE A 101 16.44 -2.48 -0.26
CA ILE A 101 15.58 -3.32 0.59
C ILE A 101 15.16 -4.64 -0.09
N GLY A 102 15.49 -4.80 -1.37
CA GLY A 102 15.14 -5.96 -2.20
C GLY A 102 13.68 -5.96 -2.68
N LEU A 103 13.13 -4.79 -3.04
CA LEU A 103 11.73 -4.65 -3.44
C LEU A 103 11.34 -5.51 -4.64
N SER A 104 12.18 -5.57 -5.68
CA SER A 104 11.93 -6.37 -6.88
C SER A 104 11.86 -7.88 -6.56
N ALA A 105 12.69 -8.34 -5.62
CA ALA A 105 12.67 -9.72 -5.14
C ALA A 105 11.40 -10.01 -4.33
N PHE A 106 10.97 -9.07 -3.47
CA PHE A 106 9.70 -9.16 -2.76
C PHE A 106 8.51 -9.25 -3.72
N CYS A 107 8.41 -8.37 -4.72
CA CYS A 107 7.29 -8.36 -5.67
C CYS A 107 7.22 -9.68 -6.47
N THR A 108 8.38 -10.16 -6.94
CA THR A 108 8.47 -11.41 -7.69
C THR A 108 8.14 -12.62 -6.80
N GLY A 109 8.74 -12.69 -5.61
CA GLY A 109 8.53 -13.77 -4.66
C GLY A 109 7.08 -13.83 -4.16
N TRP A 110 6.48 -12.68 -3.86
CA TRP A 110 5.07 -12.58 -3.49
C TRP A 110 4.17 -13.15 -4.59
N MET A 111 4.44 -12.81 -5.87
CA MET A 111 3.67 -13.33 -6.99
C MET A 111 3.78 -14.85 -7.09
N VAL A 112 4.99 -15.40 -6.99
CA VAL A 112 5.22 -16.85 -7.02
C VAL A 112 4.49 -17.55 -5.88
N ILE A 113 4.60 -17.04 -4.65
CA ILE A 113 3.90 -17.59 -3.47
C ILE A 113 2.38 -17.60 -3.72
N ARG A 114 1.83 -16.55 -4.32
CA ARG A 114 0.39 -16.40 -4.55
C ARG A 114 -0.12 -17.26 -5.69
N ILE A 115 0.69 -17.48 -6.73
CA ILE A 115 0.40 -18.46 -7.77
C ILE A 115 0.36 -19.87 -7.15
N LEU A 116 1.39 -20.26 -6.37
CA LEU A 116 1.42 -21.55 -5.70
C LEU A 116 0.26 -21.73 -4.73
N TYR A 117 -0.09 -20.69 -3.98
CA TYR A 117 -1.23 -20.67 -3.07
C TYR A 117 -2.55 -20.88 -3.82
N THR A 118 -2.71 -20.23 -4.98
CA THR A 118 -3.89 -20.36 -5.84
C THR A 118 -4.00 -21.75 -6.43
N THR A 119 -2.91 -22.28 -6.99
CA THR A 119 -2.85 -23.65 -7.53
C THR A 119 -3.19 -24.68 -6.46
N ASN A 120 -2.63 -24.53 -5.25
CA ASN A 120 -2.93 -25.40 -4.12
C ASN A 120 -4.44 -25.37 -3.77
N TYR A 121 -5.05 -24.18 -3.74
CA TYR A 121 -6.48 -24.02 -3.47
C TYR A 121 -7.39 -24.72 -4.48
N ILE A 122 -7.02 -24.68 -5.76
CA ILE A 122 -7.83 -25.21 -6.86
C ILE A 122 -7.68 -26.73 -6.95
N VAL A 123 -6.45 -27.24 -6.86
CA VAL A 123 -6.13 -28.63 -7.17
C VAL A 123 -6.33 -29.56 -5.98
N THR A 124 -6.13 -29.09 -4.75
CA THR A 124 -6.03 -29.99 -3.60
C THR A 124 -7.32 -30.11 -2.81
N GLU A 125 -7.59 -31.33 -2.36
CA GLU A 125 -8.82 -31.67 -1.61
C GLU A 125 -8.53 -32.23 -0.22
N THR A 126 -7.28 -32.52 0.10
CA THR A 126 -6.91 -33.18 1.37
C THR A 126 -6.50 -32.16 2.44
N GLN A 127 -6.71 -32.54 3.70
CA GLN A 127 -6.31 -31.73 4.85
C GLN A 127 -4.81 -31.42 4.90
N GLN A 128 -3.94 -32.32 4.43
CA GLN A 128 -2.48 -32.12 4.46
C GLN A 128 -2.05 -30.91 3.61
N TRP A 129 -2.65 -30.75 2.43
CA TRP A 129 -2.41 -29.61 1.55
C TRP A 129 -2.92 -28.28 2.13
N SER A 130 -3.86 -28.32 3.08
CA SER A 130 -4.30 -27.13 3.81
C SER A 130 -3.20 -26.54 4.70
N TYR A 131 -2.25 -27.35 5.20
CA TYR A 131 -1.10 -26.84 5.95
C TYR A 131 -0.10 -26.11 5.04
N VAL A 132 0.11 -26.61 3.82
CA VAL A 132 0.95 -25.93 2.81
C VAL A 132 0.36 -24.56 2.48
N ARG A 133 -0.97 -24.47 2.38
CA ARG A 133 -1.67 -23.19 2.18
C ARG A 133 -1.38 -22.22 3.33
N SER A 134 -1.48 -22.67 4.58
CA SER A 134 -1.17 -21.84 5.75
C SER A 134 0.29 -21.39 5.75
N LEU A 135 1.23 -22.28 5.41
CA LEU A 135 2.65 -21.95 5.32
C LEU A 135 2.90 -20.86 4.26
N LEU A 136 2.34 -21.02 3.05
CA LEU A 136 2.45 -20.03 1.98
C LEU A 136 1.84 -18.68 2.38
N TYR A 137 0.71 -18.70 3.09
CA TYR A 137 0.07 -17.50 3.62
C TYR A 137 0.98 -16.74 4.61
N PHE A 138 1.53 -17.45 5.59
CA PHE A 138 2.42 -16.84 6.59
C PHE A 138 3.76 -16.42 6.00
N ALA A 139 4.29 -17.17 5.02
CA ALA A 139 5.50 -16.79 4.30
C ALA A 139 5.31 -15.45 3.55
N GLY A 140 4.21 -15.30 2.80
CA GLY A 140 3.90 -14.04 2.13
C GLY A 140 3.72 -12.88 3.11
N THR A 141 2.83 -13.06 4.09
CA THR A 141 2.53 -12.06 5.12
C THR A 141 3.78 -11.64 5.90
N GLY A 142 4.61 -12.61 6.31
CA GLY A 142 5.87 -12.38 7.01
C GLY A 142 6.86 -11.59 6.16
N TRP A 143 6.94 -11.86 4.86
CA TRP A 143 7.80 -11.08 3.95
C TRP A 143 7.30 -9.65 3.78
N ALA A 144 5.99 -9.40 3.74
CA ALA A 144 5.47 -8.02 3.73
C ALA A 144 5.86 -7.27 5.02
N PHE A 145 5.77 -7.91 6.19
CA PHE A 145 6.25 -7.31 7.43
C PHE A 145 7.77 -7.08 7.44
N LEU A 146 8.55 -7.99 6.86
CA LEU A 146 9.98 -7.79 6.67
C LEU A 146 10.28 -6.60 5.74
N ALA A 147 9.49 -6.41 4.68
CA ALA A 147 9.62 -5.26 3.79
C ALA A 147 9.34 -3.95 4.53
N PHE A 148 8.30 -3.89 5.37
CA PHE A 148 8.05 -2.74 6.24
C PHE A 148 9.19 -2.50 7.24
N TYR A 149 9.68 -3.57 7.87
CA TYR A 149 10.79 -3.46 8.81
C TYR A 149 12.06 -2.91 8.14
N ARG A 150 12.39 -3.41 6.94
CA ARG A 150 13.52 -2.92 6.15
C ARG A 150 13.32 -1.46 5.76
N ALA A 151 12.14 -1.09 5.27
CA ALA A 151 11.84 0.29 4.93
C ALA A 151 11.86 1.25 6.14
N ALA A 152 11.52 0.76 7.34
CA ALA A 152 11.56 1.55 8.58
C ALA A 152 12.97 1.69 9.16
N THR A 153 13.85 0.71 8.92
CA THR A 153 15.24 0.70 9.39
C THR A 153 16.22 1.29 8.40
N ASP A 154 15.79 1.48 7.15
CA ASP A 154 16.48 2.26 6.14
C ASP A 154 16.57 3.71 6.62
N ARG A 155 17.74 4.05 7.16
CA ARG A 155 17.91 5.12 8.15
C ARG A 155 17.60 6.49 7.57
N GLU A 156 17.13 7.36 8.46
CA GLU A 156 16.98 8.80 8.36
C GLU A 156 18.28 9.57 8.00
N SER A 157 19.08 9.16 7.02
CA SER A 157 20.28 9.91 6.60
C SER A 157 19.96 11.09 5.66
N GLY A 158 18.81 11.74 5.88
CA GLY A 158 18.48 13.00 5.23
C GLY A 158 17.04 13.05 4.74
N PHE A 159 16.14 13.56 5.58
CA PHE A 159 15.12 14.48 5.06
C PHE A 159 15.81 15.78 4.64
N ALA A 160 16.68 15.70 3.64
CA ALA A 160 17.05 16.83 2.83
C ALA A 160 16.06 16.79 1.66
N PRO A 161 15.11 17.73 1.56
CA PRO A 161 14.24 17.78 0.40
C PRO A 161 15.12 17.89 -0.86
N GLN A 162 15.09 16.85 -1.69
CA GLN A 162 15.64 16.89 -3.05
C GLN A 162 14.82 17.94 -3.82
N GLY A 163 15.33 19.18 -3.88
CA GLY A 163 14.70 20.27 -4.60
C GLY A 163 14.92 21.69 -4.04
N ALA A 164 15.55 21.86 -2.89
CA ALA A 164 15.82 23.18 -2.33
C ALA A 164 17.19 23.75 -2.77
N SER A 165 17.37 23.94 -4.08
CA SER A 165 18.43 24.82 -4.58
C SER A 165 17.97 26.27 -4.39
N TYR A 166 18.08 26.79 -3.18
CA TYR A 166 18.17 28.23 -2.96
C TYR A 166 19.55 28.50 -2.37
N GLU A 167 20.45 28.98 -3.22
CA GLU A 167 21.59 29.77 -2.78
C GLU A 167 21.06 30.94 -1.96
N ALA A 168 21.03 30.79 -0.64
CA ALA A 168 20.94 31.94 0.24
C ALA A 168 22.29 32.66 0.14
N PRO A 169 22.35 33.93 -0.30
CA PRO A 169 23.58 34.70 -0.23
C PRO A 169 24.03 34.73 1.23
N LEU A 170 25.27 34.31 1.49
CA LEU A 170 25.87 34.47 2.81
C LEU A 170 25.74 35.94 3.22
N PRO A 171 25.26 36.25 4.44
CA PRO A 171 25.30 37.63 4.91
C PRO A 171 26.77 38.09 4.91
N PRO A 172 27.05 39.34 4.52
CA PRO A 172 28.41 39.85 4.48
C PRO A 172 29.06 39.68 5.85
N SER A 173 30.25 39.10 5.86
CA SER A 173 31.08 38.95 7.06
C SER A 173 31.19 40.30 7.77
N ILE A 174 30.70 40.37 9.00
CA ILE A 174 30.88 41.55 9.86
C ILE A 174 32.38 41.67 10.14
N ASP A 175 33.00 42.65 9.49
CA ASP A 175 34.36 43.08 9.73
C ASP A 175 34.46 43.65 11.15
N MET A 176 35.07 42.88 12.06
CA MET A 176 35.28 43.25 13.47
C MET A 176 36.45 44.24 13.68
N SER A 177 37.05 44.80 12.61
CA SER A 177 38.18 45.73 12.74
C SER A 177 37.79 47.19 13.04
N LYS A 178 36.48 47.53 13.10
CA LYS A 178 36.03 48.91 13.33
C LYS A 178 35.52 49.13 14.76
N PRO A 179 36.09 50.08 15.53
CA PRO A 179 35.64 50.38 16.89
C PRO A 179 34.22 50.97 16.90
N LYS A 180 33.37 50.43 17.77
CA LYS A 180 32.01 50.93 18.01
C LYS A 180 32.06 52.36 18.55
N ALA A 181 31.49 53.30 17.81
CA ALA A 181 31.18 54.62 18.33
C ALA A 181 30.09 54.49 19.41
N ILE A 182 30.45 54.85 20.63
CA ILE A 182 29.53 55.02 21.75
C ILE A 182 28.67 56.25 21.44
N VAL A 183 27.38 56.04 21.17
CA VAL A 183 26.41 57.14 21.13
C VAL A 183 25.56 57.05 22.39
N ASN A 184 25.72 58.09 23.22
CA ASN A 184 25.09 58.31 24.51
C ASN A 184 23.56 58.25 24.43
N SER A 185 22.98 57.49 25.35
CA SER A 185 21.59 57.62 25.78
C SER A 185 21.41 58.94 26.51
N SER A 186 20.52 59.80 26.02
CA SER A 186 19.97 60.91 26.80
C SER A 186 18.54 61.18 26.37
N CYS A 187 17.69 61.20 27.40
CA CYS A 187 16.32 61.68 27.51
C CYS A 187 15.78 62.56 26.37
N VAL A 188 14.49 62.43 26.05
CA VAL A 188 13.48 63.45 26.43
C VAL A 188 12.05 63.02 26.03
N SER A 189 11.15 63.36 26.94
CA SER A 189 9.69 63.18 27.02
C SER A 189 8.89 63.96 25.97
N LYS A 190 7.73 63.41 25.55
CA LYS A 190 6.36 64.01 25.59
C LYS A 190 5.39 63.18 24.71
N LYS A 191 4.39 62.52 25.29
CA LYS A 191 2.99 62.97 25.51
C LYS A 191 2.22 63.34 24.24
N THR A 192 1.21 62.53 23.90
CA THR A 192 -0.23 62.85 23.71
C THR A 192 -0.87 61.72 22.88
N GLY A 193 -1.87 60.99 23.41
CA GLY A 193 -3.31 61.22 23.15
C GLY A 193 -3.71 60.49 21.85
N ASN A 194 -4.77 59.69 21.72
CA ASN A 194 -6.04 59.60 22.40
C ASN A 194 -6.72 58.33 21.86
N GLY A 195 -7.46 57.57 22.68
CA GLY A 195 -8.14 56.35 22.23
C GLY A 195 -8.82 55.56 23.34
N LYS A 196 -9.65 56.24 24.12
CA LYS A 196 -10.72 55.64 24.96
C LYS A 196 -11.69 54.82 24.08
N GLN A 197 -12.47 53.83 24.54
CA GLN A 197 -12.63 53.11 25.81
C GLN A 197 -13.84 52.16 25.61
N ALA A 198 -13.77 50.96 26.20
CA ALA A 198 -14.81 50.11 26.83
C ALA A 198 -16.17 49.91 26.11
N ASP A 199 -16.53 48.65 25.81
CA ASP A 199 -17.33 47.71 26.64
C ASP A 199 -18.84 47.95 26.53
N GLU A 200 -19.58 46.91 26.13
CA GLU A 200 -20.74 46.48 26.91
C GLU A 200 -21.11 44.99 26.63
N PRO A 201 -21.56 44.23 27.65
CA PRO A 201 -21.92 42.82 27.55
C PRO A 201 -23.44 42.53 27.65
N LYS A 202 -23.82 41.35 27.14
CA LYS A 202 -24.94 40.44 27.52
C LYS A 202 -26.32 40.99 27.89
N LEU A 203 -27.34 40.50 27.16
CA LEU A 203 -28.40 39.63 27.70
C LEU A 203 -29.01 38.79 26.57
#